data_AF-A0A1V6EIH7-F1
#
_entry.id   AF-A0A1V6EIH7-F1
#
_cell.length_a   1.000
_cell.length_b   1.000
_cell.length_c   1.000
_cell.angle_alpha   90.00
_cell.angle_beta   90.00
_cell.angle_gamma   90.00
#
_symmetry.space_group_name_H-M   'P 1'
#
loop_
_entity.id
_entity.type
_entity.pdbx_description
1 polymer ?
#
loop_
_entity_poly.entity_id
_entity_poly.type
_entity_poly.pdbx_seq_one_letter_code
_entity_poly.pdbx_strand_id
1 'polypeptide(L)'
;MNFFSNSLVYFIKKPLIPIYTACISLVCCIIMIFNPAKLLSKYYSSFISDDIGDTVIMFSKWAYKYTNIPYILLGILALAVVLALLSSLIFSGYMNIIHLTVKRIKTNFSHYLQGLKKGFFRCALVFFQMYLSLLLFVAFIPLAFTPFFILKNSVADAGHDPTVVYILLAVLIFIIIAIFILIYMTFVFKFPSIFHFSRYPIEKANAAVNARYWRTFAKSALLLLFLAGVLFIMYKIENKVLEFLVGFVLYSIYFSFFAVFPFYTFDKLIEPYRVNS
;
A
#
# COMPACT_ATOMS: atom_id res chain seq x y z
N MET A 1 -23.60 1.41 -3.16
CA MET A 1 -23.92 2.26 -1.99
C MET A 1 -24.01 1.52 -0.63
N ASN A 2 -24.25 0.21 -0.56
CA ASN A 2 -24.34 -0.51 0.73
C ASN A 2 -23.01 -0.82 1.47
N PHE A 3 -21.84 -0.38 0.97
CA PHE A 3 -20.55 -0.67 1.62
C PHE A 3 -20.24 0.32 2.76
N PHE A 4 -20.43 1.61 2.52
CA PHE A 4 -20.16 2.68 3.49
C PHE A 4 -21.09 2.58 4.71
N SER A 5 -22.39 2.40 4.48
CA SER A 5 -23.39 2.22 5.53
C SER A 5 -23.14 0.97 6.39
N ASN A 6 -22.84 -0.18 5.76
CA ASN A 6 -22.54 -1.40 6.51
C ASN A 6 -21.21 -1.30 7.29
N SER A 7 -20.19 -0.63 6.75
CA SER A 7 -18.90 -0.45 7.42
C SER A 7 -19.07 0.35 8.73
N LEU A 8 -19.84 1.45 8.71
CA LEU A 8 -20.14 2.26 9.91
C LEU A 8 -20.77 1.44 11.05
N VAL A 9 -21.68 0.52 10.74
CA VAL A 9 -22.31 -0.35 11.75
C VAL A 9 -21.29 -1.29 12.41
N TYR A 10 -20.28 -1.76 11.68
CA TYR A 10 -19.20 -2.58 12.23
C TYR A 10 -18.27 -1.78 13.17
N PHE A 11 -18.06 -0.50 12.90
CA PHE A 11 -17.23 0.38 13.75
C PHE A 11 -17.89 0.74 15.08
N ILE A 12 -19.17 1.09 15.06
CA ILE A 12 -19.90 1.54 16.26
C ILE A 12 -20.10 0.39 17.26
N LYS A 13 -20.26 -0.85 16.78
CA LYS A 13 -20.61 -2.01 17.62
C LYS A 13 -19.42 -2.80 18.16
N LYS A 14 -18.17 -2.49 17.77
CA LYS A 14 -16.97 -3.28 18.15
C LYS A 14 -15.78 -2.38 18.46
N PRO A 15 -15.45 -2.13 19.75
CA PRO A 15 -14.47 -1.11 20.15
C PRO A 15 -13.02 -1.42 19.75
N LEU A 16 -12.66 -2.70 19.56
CA LEU A 16 -11.28 -3.07 19.22
C LEU A 16 -10.85 -2.63 17.80
N ILE A 17 -11.79 -2.49 16.86
CA ILE A 17 -11.49 -2.02 15.51
C ILE A 17 -11.14 -0.52 15.48
N PRO A 18 -11.99 0.40 16.00
CA PRO A 18 -11.69 1.83 16.01
C PRO A 18 -10.47 2.18 16.88
N ILE A 19 -10.21 1.47 17.98
CA ILE A 19 -8.98 1.70 18.78
C ILE A 19 -7.74 1.42 17.92
N TYR A 20 -7.74 0.31 17.19
CA TYR A 20 -6.58 -0.08 16.39
C TYR A 20 -6.39 0.85 15.18
N THR A 21 -7.48 1.25 14.51
CA THR A 21 -7.40 2.21 13.41
C THR A 21 -6.97 3.59 13.90
N ALA A 22 -7.41 4.03 15.07
CA ALA A 22 -6.95 5.27 15.70
C ALA A 22 -5.45 5.22 16.01
N CYS A 23 -4.93 4.13 16.58
CA CYS A 23 -3.50 3.97 16.85
C CYS A 23 -2.66 4.05 15.56
N ILE A 24 -3.06 3.34 14.50
CA ILE A 24 -2.36 3.40 13.20
C ILE A 24 -2.42 4.82 12.62
N SER A 25 -3.59 5.46 12.70
CA SER A 25 -3.76 6.82 12.19
C SER A 25 -2.86 7.81 12.92
N LEU A 26 -2.71 7.65 14.24
CA LEU A 26 -1.81 8.46 15.05
C LEU A 26 -0.35 8.28 14.61
N VAL A 27 0.10 7.04 14.41
CA VAL A 27 1.45 6.75 13.89
C VAL A 27 1.67 7.38 12.51
N CYS A 28 0.70 7.25 11.60
CA CYS A 28 0.79 7.87 10.28
C CYS A 28 0.82 9.40 10.33
N CYS A 29 0.05 10.03 11.21
CA CYS A 29 0.09 11.47 11.44
C CYS A 29 1.48 11.93 11.92
N ILE A 30 2.07 11.22 12.89
CA ILE A 30 3.42 11.52 13.39
C ILE A 30 4.41 11.41 12.24
N ILE A 31 4.41 10.29 11.49
CA ILE A 31 5.31 10.09 10.36
C ILE A 31 5.15 11.22 9.34
N MET A 32 3.92 11.64 9.04
CA MET A 32 3.66 12.68 8.04
C MET A 32 4.17 14.06 8.48
N ILE A 33 3.95 14.44 9.74
CA ILE A 33 4.40 15.74 10.29
C ILE A 33 5.92 15.83 10.30
N PHE A 34 6.60 14.72 10.60
CA PHE A 34 8.05 14.63 10.61
C PHE A 34 8.62 14.15 9.27
N ASN A 35 7.81 14.05 8.21
CA ASN A 35 8.25 13.52 6.94
C ASN A 35 9.24 14.50 6.27
N PRO A 36 10.54 14.15 6.17
CA PRO A 36 11.52 15.03 5.52
C PRO A 36 11.21 15.21 4.03
N ALA A 37 10.51 14.26 3.41
CA ALA A 37 10.08 14.37 2.02
C ALA A 37 9.08 15.51 1.81
N LYS A 38 8.25 15.87 2.82
CA LYS A 38 7.33 17.01 2.74
C LYS A 38 8.08 18.34 2.71
N LEU A 39 9.16 18.43 3.50
CA LEU A 39 10.07 19.57 3.50
C LEU A 39 10.79 19.66 2.15
N LEU A 40 11.35 18.55 1.68
CA LEU A 40 12.00 18.48 0.37
C LEU A 40 11.04 18.87 -0.75
N SER A 41 9.81 18.36 -0.77
CA SER A 41 8.85 18.61 -1.85
C SER A 41 8.33 20.05 -1.91
N LYS A 42 8.43 20.85 -0.83
CA LYS A 42 8.19 22.30 -0.93
C LYS A 42 9.27 22.98 -1.75
N TYR A 43 10.51 22.51 -1.64
CA TYR A 43 11.61 22.91 -2.51
C TYR A 43 11.56 22.22 -3.89
N TYR A 44 10.75 21.17 -4.11
CA TYR A 44 10.67 20.51 -5.43
C TYR A 44 10.12 21.42 -6.54
N SER A 45 9.32 22.43 -6.22
CA SER A 45 8.87 23.41 -7.23
C SER A 45 10.03 24.19 -7.86
N SER A 46 11.18 24.29 -7.18
CA SER A 46 12.43 24.82 -7.73
C SER A 46 13.41 23.74 -8.23
N PHE A 47 13.15 22.45 -7.98
CA PHE A 47 13.99 21.34 -8.46
C PHE A 47 13.50 20.71 -9.77
N ILE A 48 12.36 21.11 -10.35
CA ILE A 48 12.04 20.84 -11.77
C ILE A 48 12.92 21.74 -12.67
N SER A 49 14.20 21.83 -12.32
CA SER A 49 15.31 22.29 -13.14
C SER A 49 16.03 21.05 -13.69
N ASP A 50 17.01 21.25 -14.56
CA ASP A 50 17.76 20.16 -15.20
C ASP A 50 18.49 19.24 -14.20
N ASP A 51 18.68 19.67 -12.95
CA ASP A 51 19.38 18.93 -11.88
C ASP A 51 18.73 17.62 -11.42
N ILE A 52 17.38 17.47 -11.46
CA ILE A 52 16.75 16.21 -11.01
C ILE A 52 17.11 15.06 -11.94
N GLY A 53 17.09 15.31 -13.25
CA GLY A 53 17.37 14.28 -14.25
C GLY A 53 18.78 13.73 -14.05
N ASP A 54 19.74 14.64 -13.90
CA ASP A 54 21.13 14.29 -13.66
C ASP A 54 21.35 13.61 -12.30
N THR A 55 20.63 14.04 -11.26
CA THR A 55 20.65 13.38 -9.94
C THR A 55 20.14 11.94 -10.02
N VAL A 56 19.03 11.70 -10.73
CA VAL A 56 18.47 10.34 -10.91
C VAL A 56 19.41 9.47 -11.73
N ILE A 57 20.02 10.02 -12.78
CA ILE A 57 21.00 9.32 -13.61
C ILE A 57 22.25 8.97 -12.79
N MET A 58 22.79 9.93 -12.03
CA MET A 58 23.98 9.74 -11.19
C MET A 58 23.71 8.74 -10.07
N PHE A 59 22.58 8.87 -9.38
CA PHE A 59 22.14 7.91 -8.36
C PHE A 59 22.02 6.51 -8.95
N SER A 60 21.39 6.36 -10.12
CA SER A 60 21.22 5.05 -10.75
C SER A 60 22.58 4.45 -11.16
N LYS A 61 23.49 5.24 -11.73
CA LYS A 61 24.86 4.79 -12.06
C LYS A 61 25.61 4.31 -10.82
N TRP A 62 25.47 5.00 -9.69
CA TRP A 62 26.12 4.64 -8.43
C TRP A 62 25.46 3.42 -7.77
N ALA A 63 24.14 3.44 -7.60
CA ALA A 63 23.38 2.41 -6.90
C ALA A 63 23.42 1.07 -7.65
N TYR A 64 23.26 1.07 -8.98
CA TYR A 64 23.23 -0.16 -9.77
C TYR A 64 24.59 -0.55 -10.37
N LYS A 65 25.70 -0.07 -9.80
CA LYS A 65 27.02 -0.61 -10.12
C LYS A 65 27.05 -2.10 -9.73
N TYR A 66 27.64 -2.96 -10.57
CA TYR A 66 27.67 -4.42 -10.34
C TYR A 66 28.14 -4.82 -8.94
N THR A 67 29.07 -4.06 -8.35
CA THR A 67 29.56 -4.27 -6.98
C THR A 67 28.50 -4.05 -5.91
N ASN A 68 27.55 -3.15 -6.13
CA ASN A 68 26.55 -2.72 -5.15
C ASN A 68 25.27 -3.56 -5.21
N ILE A 69 24.94 -4.13 -6.38
CA ILE A 69 23.70 -4.90 -6.61
C ILE A 69 23.53 -6.04 -5.58
N PRO A 70 24.53 -6.90 -5.29
CA PRO A 70 24.36 -7.97 -4.31
C PRO A 70 24.02 -7.44 -2.91
N TYR A 71 24.67 -6.35 -2.48
CA TYR A 71 24.43 -5.74 -1.17
C TYR A 71 23.04 -5.11 -1.09
N ILE A 72 22.57 -4.45 -2.16
CA ILE A 72 21.22 -3.89 -2.22
C ILE A 72 20.17 -5.00 -2.15
N LEU A 73 20.33 -6.08 -2.91
CA LEU A 73 19.42 -7.22 -2.89
C LEU A 73 19.38 -7.90 -1.53
N LEU A 74 20.54 -8.11 -0.89
CA LEU A 74 20.61 -8.65 0.46
C LEU A 74 19.97 -7.71 1.49
N GLY A 75 20.18 -6.40 1.36
CA GLY A 75 19.56 -5.39 2.21
C GLY A 75 18.03 -5.39 2.09
N ILE A 76 17.51 -5.45 0.86
CA ILE A 76 16.07 -5.56 0.58
C ILE A 76 15.50 -6.85 1.21
N LEU A 77 16.19 -7.98 1.04
CA LEU A 77 15.76 -9.26 1.58
C LEU A 77 15.70 -9.22 3.12
N ALA A 78 16.77 -8.75 3.76
CA ALA A 78 16.86 -8.64 5.22
C ALA A 78 15.77 -7.70 5.78
N LEU A 79 15.60 -6.53 5.16
CA LEU A 79 14.58 -5.56 5.56
C LEU A 79 13.16 -6.13 5.38
N ALA A 80 12.89 -6.81 4.26
CA ALA A 80 11.60 -7.45 4.02
C ALA A 80 11.27 -8.51 5.08
N VAL A 81 12.24 -9.31 5.51
CA VAL A 81 12.06 -10.30 6.58
C VAL A 81 11.71 -9.62 7.90
N VAL A 82 12.47 -8.60 8.31
CA VAL A 82 12.25 -7.88 9.57
C VAL A 82 10.88 -7.21 9.58
N LEU A 83 10.54 -6.46 8.51
CA LEU A 83 9.25 -5.80 8.38
C LEU A 83 8.10 -6.79 8.37
N ALA A 84 8.27 -7.96 7.74
CA ALA A 84 7.24 -8.99 7.68
C ALA A 84 6.96 -9.64 9.04
N LEU A 85 8.00 -9.92 9.82
CA LEU A 85 7.86 -10.48 11.16
C LEU A 85 7.19 -9.49 12.12
N LEU A 86 7.65 -8.23 12.13
CA LEU A 86 7.06 -7.17 12.94
C LEU A 86 5.59 -6.94 12.56
N SER A 87 5.29 -6.85 11.27
CA SER A 87 3.92 -6.64 10.79
C SER A 87 3.03 -7.84 11.08
N SER A 88 3.54 -9.07 10.92
CA SER A 88 2.75 -10.25 11.27
C SER A 88 2.43 -10.30 12.76
N LEU A 89 3.38 -9.94 13.63
CA LEU A 89 3.17 -9.91 15.08
C LEU A 89 2.04 -8.94 15.45
N ILE A 90 2.05 -7.75 14.84
CA ILE A 90 1.12 -6.67 15.10
C ILE A 90 -0.26 -6.99 14.49
N PHE A 91 -0.31 -7.32 13.20
CA PHE A 91 -1.56 -7.38 12.42
C PHE A 91 -2.26 -8.75 12.42
N SER A 92 -1.59 -9.87 12.66
CA SER A 92 -2.22 -11.20 12.56
C SER A 92 -3.43 -11.38 13.48
N GLY A 93 -3.31 -10.97 14.74
CA GLY A 93 -4.42 -10.99 15.70
C GLY A 93 -5.54 -10.00 15.31
N TYR A 94 -5.17 -8.82 14.81
CA TYR A 94 -6.11 -7.80 14.38
C TYR A 94 -6.96 -8.27 13.19
N MET A 95 -6.33 -8.90 12.19
CA MET A 95 -7.00 -9.47 11.03
C MET A 95 -8.02 -10.55 11.42
N ASN A 96 -7.74 -11.35 12.46
CA ASN A 96 -8.71 -12.32 12.97
C ASN A 96 -9.93 -11.64 13.62
N ILE A 97 -9.73 -10.56 14.38
CA ILE A 97 -10.83 -9.77 14.94
C ILE A 97 -11.72 -9.21 13.83
N ILE A 98 -11.11 -8.67 12.76
CA ILE A 98 -11.87 -8.15 11.61
C ILE A 98 -12.66 -9.27 10.96
N HIS A 99 -12.03 -10.41 10.67
CA HIS A 99 -12.69 -11.57 10.06
C HIS A 99 -13.93 -12.01 10.86
N LEU A 100 -13.80 -12.19 12.17
CA LEU A 100 -14.90 -12.57 13.05
C LEU A 100 -15.98 -11.48 13.11
N THR A 101 -15.58 -10.21 13.07
CA THR A 101 -16.50 -9.07 13.09
C THR A 101 -17.33 -8.99 11.81
N VAL A 102 -16.72 -9.19 10.64
CA VAL A 102 -17.43 -9.25 9.35
C VAL A 102 -18.45 -10.41 9.35
N LYS A 103 -18.11 -11.53 9.99
CA LYS A 103 -19.03 -12.65 10.25
C LYS A 103 -20.03 -12.43 11.38
N ARG A 104 -20.07 -11.23 11.98
CA ARG A 104 -20.97 -10.83 13.09
C ARG A 104 -20.79 -11.64 14.39
N ILE A 105 -19.63 -12.26 14.59
CA ILE A 105 -19.30 -12.99 15.81
C ILE A 105 -18.82 -11.99 16.89
N LYS A 106 -19.18 -12.22 18.16
CA LYS A 106 -18.67 -11.40 19.27
C LYS A 106 -17.18 -11.68 19.48
N THR A 107 -16.38 -10.62 19.53
CA THR A 107 -14.92 -10.68 19.63
C THR A 107 -14.47 -10.21 21.01
N ASN A 108 -13.48 -10.91 21.57
CA ASN A 108 -12.81 -10.66 22.85
C ASN A 108 -11.30 -10.78 22.62
N PHE A 109 -10.49 -10.34 23.59
CA PHE A 109 -9.02 -10.39 23.49
C PHE A 109 -8.44 -11.80 23.25
N SER A 110 -9.08 -12.85 23.76
CA SER A 110 -8.68 -14.25 23.47
C SER A 110 -8.67 -14.57 21.97
N HIS A 111 -9.60 -13.99 21.19
CA HIS A 111 -9.61 -14.17 19.73
C HIS A 111 -8.45 -13.45 19.04
N TYR A 112 -7.91 -12.38 19.61
CA TYR A 112 -6.68 -11.76 19.12
C TYR A 112 -5.50 -12.75 19.23
N LEU A 113 -5.31 -13.34 20.42
CA LEU A 113 -4.24 -14.31 20.68
C LEU A 113 -4.38 -15.57 19.82
N GLN A 114 -5.61 -16.06 19.62
CA GLN A 114 -5.88 -17.17 18.69
C GLN A 114 -5.49 -16.82 17.25
N GLY A 115 -5.76 -15.59 16.82
CA GLY A 115 -5.38 -15.08 15.50
C GLY A 115 -3.87 -15.07 15.32
N LEU A 116 -3.12 -14.66 16.34
CA LEU A 116 -1.66 -14.68 16.33
C LEU A 116 -1.13 -16.12 16.25
N LYS A 117 -1.60 -17.01 17.13
CA LYS A 117 -1.15 -18.42 17.15
C LYS A 117 -1.42 -19.16 15.83
N LYS A 118 -2.58 -18.94 15.21
CA LYS A 118 -3.00 -19.66 13.99
C LYS A 118 -2.52 -18.99 12.70
N GLY A 119 -2.43 -17.66 12.71
CA GLY A 119 -2.24 -16.85 11.52
C GLY A 119 -0.81 -16.33 11.32
N PHE A 120 0.05 -16.33 12.34
CA PHE A 120 1.34 -15.63 12.31
C PHE A 120 2.22 -16.04 11.12
N PHE A 121 2.55 -17.32 10.95
CA PHE A 121 3.44 -17.75 9.85
C PHE A 121 2.85 -17.48 8.47
N ARG A 122 1.53 -17.68 8.31
CA ARG A 122 0.84 -17.44 7.04
C ARG A 122 0.80 -15.95 6.71
N CYS A 123 0.53 -15.10 7.71
CA CYS A 123 0.55 -13.65 7.55
C CYS A 123 1.97 -13.14 7.30
N ALA A 124 2.98 -13.68 7.98
CA ALA A 124 4.38 -13.34 7.79
C ALA A 124 4.83 -13.62 6.36
N LEU A 125 4.43 -14.76 5.79
CA LEU A 125 4.72 -15.07 4.38
C LEU A 125 4.07 -14.06 3.43
N VAL A 126 2.80 -13.70 3.64
CA VAL A 126 2.12 -12.70 2.80
C VAL A 126 2.76 -11.32 2.94
N PHE A 127 3.07 -10.88 4.17
CA PHE A 127 3.78 -9.63 4.41
C PHE A 127 5.18 -9.64 3.79
N PHE A 128 5.91 -10.75 3.88
CA PHE A 128 7.23 -10.90 3.26
C PHE A 128 7.15 -10.73 1.75
N GLN A 129 6.23 -11.43 1.08
CA GLN A 129 6.03 -11.25 -0.36
C GLN A 129 5.64 -9.80 -0.70
N MET A 130 4.75 -9.19 0.09
CA MET A 130 4.33 -7.81 -0.12
C MET A 130 5.47 -6.81 0.02
N TYR A 131 6.24 -6.88 1.11
CA TYR A 131 7.38 -5.98 1.34
C TYR A 131 8.49 -6.22 0.34
N LEU A 132 8.78 -7.48 0.00
CA LEU A 132 9.75 -7.79 -1.04
C LEU A 132 9.34 -7.19 -2.38
N SER A 133 8.09 -7.36 -2.81
CA SER A 133 7.58 -6.76 -4.05
C SER A 133 7.61 -5.24 -4.01
N LEU A 134 7.20 -4.61 -2.89
CA LEU A 134 7.21 -3.15 -2.75
C LEU A 134 8.63 -2.57 -2.72
N LEU A 135 9.54 -3.18 -1.97
CA LEU A 135 10.93 -2.72 -1.88
C LEU A 135 11.66 -2.90 -3.21
N LEU A 136 11.48 -4.03 -3.90
CA LEU A 136 12.00 -4.20 -5.25
C LEU A 136 11.41 -3.17 -6.21
N PHE A 137 10.09 -2.98 -6.18
CA PHE A 137 9.42 -1.99 -7.01
C PHE A 137 10.00 -0.58 -6.80
N VAL A 138 10.08 -0.11 -5.55
CA VAL A 138 10.68 1.19 -5.21
C VAL A 138 12.15 1.25 -5.63
N ALA A 139 12.90 0.18 -5.40
CA ALA A 139 14.29 0.08 -5.79
C ALA A 139 14.52 0.04 -7.29
N PHE A 140 13.52 -0.20 -8.14
CA PHE A 140 13.64 -0.14 -9.61
C PHE A 140 13.04 1.13 -10.23
N ILE A 141 12.34 1.96 -9.45
CA ILE A 141 11.76 3.22 -9.94
C ILE A 141 12.83 4.14 -10.57
N PRO A 142 13.98 4.45 -9.91
CA PRO A 142 15.00 5.31 -10.50
C PRO A 142 15.58 4.76 -11.81
N LEU A 143 15.78 3.43 -11.86
CA LEU A 143 16.23 2.74 -13.07
C LEU A 143 15.24 2.92 -14.22
N ALA A 144 13.94 2.83 -13.95
CA ALA A 144 12.89 3.03 -14.94
C ALA A 144 12.81 4.48 -15.46
N PHE A 145 13.09 5.47 -14.60
CA PHE A 145 13.11 6.89 -14.99
C PHE A 145 14.41 7.33 -15.69
N THR A 146 15.51 6.60 -15.51
CA THR A 146 16.82 6.93 -16.12
C THR A 146 16.75 7.14 -17.65
N PRO A 147 16.20 6.22 -18.47
CA PRO A 147 16.14 6.41 -19.92
C PRO A 147 15.28 7.62 -20.31
N PHE A 148 14.21 7.91 -19.55
CA PHE A 148 13.39 9.09 -19.76
C PHE A 148 14.20 10.38 -19.59
N PHE A 149 14.97 10.49 -18.50
CA PHE A 149 15.77 11.69 -18.23
C PHE A 149 16.91 11.86 -19.23
N ILE A 150 17.54 10.77 -19.68
CA ILE A 150 18.56 10.82 -20.74
C ILE A 150 17.95 11.37 -22.04
N LEU A 151 16.77 10.86 -22.44
CA LEU A 151 16.07 11.34 -23.63
C LEU A 151 15.65 12.80 -23.50
N LYS A 152 15.09 13.20 -22.34
CA LYS A 152 14.71 14.59 -22.06
C LYS A 152 15.90 15.54 -22.24
N ASN A 153 17.04 15.23 -21.61
CA ASN A 153 18.23 16.06 -21.70
C ASN A 153 18.76 16.12 -23.14
N SER A 154 18.82 14.99 -23.85
CA SER A 154 19.25 14.97 -25.26
C SER A 154 18.35 15.79 -26.19
N VAL A 155 17.03 15.82 -25.96
CA VAL A 155 16.08 16.61 -26.76
C VAL A 155 16.20 18.10 -26.44
N ALA A 156 16.39 18.44 -25.17
CA ALA A 156 16.61 19.82 -24.73
C ALA A 156 17.92 20.38 -25.29
N ASP A 157 19.01 19.61 -25.23
CA ASP A 157 20.33 20.00 -25.77
C ASP A 157 20.31 20.21 -27.29
N ALA A 158 19.45 19.47 -28.00
CA ALA A 158 19.26 19.63 -29.44
C ALA A 158 18.33 20.80 -29.82
N GLY A 159 17.76 21.51 -28.85
CA GLY A 159 16.83 22.62 -29.09
C GLY A 159 15.48 22.20 -29.67
N HIS A 160 15.10 20.93 -29.54
CA HIS A 160 13.83 20.39 -30.03
C HIS A 160 12.72 20.51 -28.97
N ASP A 161 11.46 20.48 -29.42
CA ASP A 161 10.29 20.51 -28.54
C ASP A 161 10.20 19.21 -27.69
N PRO A 162 10.24 19.30 -26.34
CA PRO A 162 10.19 18.14 -25.45
C PRO A 162 8.78 17.56 -25.24
N THR A 163 7.74 18.06 -25.93
CA THR A 163 6.35 17.63 -25.72
C THR A 163 6.16 16.11 -25.82
N VAL A 164 6.75 15.45 -26.83
CA VAL A 164 6.67 13.99 -26.99
C VAL A 164 7.31 13.25 -25.80
N VAL A 165 8.40 13.79 -25.27
CA VAL A 165 9.10 13.24 -24.10
C VAL A 165 8.18 13.32 -22.88
N TYR A 166 7.51 14.45 -22.64
CA TYR A 166 6.55 14.57 -21.53
C TYR A 166 5.33 13.65 -21.65
N ILE A 167 4.87 13.34 -22.87
CA ILE A 167 3.82 12.31 -23.06
C ILE A 167 4.34 10.94 -22.63
N LEU A 168 5.57 10.58 -22.99
CA LEU A 168 6.20 9.33 -22.53
C LEU A 168 6.36 9.29 -21.01
N LEU A 169 6.65 10.42 -20.36
CA LEU A 169 6.67 10.52 -18.90
C LEU A 169 5.31 10.16 -18.29
N ALA A 170 4.24 10.73 -18.83
CA ALA A 170 2.89 10.48 -18.34
C ALA A 170 2.52 8.99 -18.48
N VAL A 171 2.88 8.36 -19.59
CA VAL A 171 2.70 6.92 -19.82
C VAL A 171 3.50 6.10 -18.81
N LEU A 172 4.77 6.46 -18.57
CA LEU A 172 5.62 5.77 -17.59
C LEU A 172 5.05 5.87 -16.17
N ILE A 173 4.62 7.07 -15.75
CA ILE A 173 3.97 7.29 -14.45
C ILE A 173 2.69 6.44 -14.34
N PHE A 174 1.87 6.40 -15.39
CA PHE A 174 0.67 5.57 -15.41
C PHE A 174 0.99 4.08 -15.23
N ILE A 175 2.02 3.56 -15.92
CA ILE A 175 2.48 2.16 -15.78
C ILE A 175 2.94 1.89 -14.33
N ILE A 176 3.74 2.78 -13.75
CA ILE A 176 4.20 2.67 -12.36
C ILE A 176 3.01 2.60 -11.40
N ILE A 177 2.03 3.50 -11.54
CA ILE A 177 0.82 3.50 -10.72
C ILE A 177 0.03 2.19 -10.91
N ALA A 178 -0.11 1.70 -12.15
CA ALA A 178 -0.85 0.48 -12.43
C ALA A 178 -0.19 -0.76 -11.79
N ILE A 179 1.15 -0.86 -11.86
CA ILE A 179 1.93 -1.93 -11.21
C ILE A 179 1.75 -1.85 -9.69
N PHE A 180 1.81 -0.65 -9.11
CA PHE A 180 1.59 -0.46 -7.67
C PHE A 180 0.20 -0.94 -7.24
N ILE A 181 -0.86 -0.59 -7.99
CA ILE A 181 -2.23 -1.05 -7.72
C ILE A 181 -2.31 -2.58 -7.84
N LEU A 182 -1.63 -3.18 -8.82
CA LEU A 182 -1.59 -4.62 -9.01
C LEU A 182 -0.93 -5.32 -7.82
N ILE A 183 0.25 -4.87 -7.39
CA ILE A 183 0.94 -5.36 -6.19
C ILE A 183 -0.01 -5.28 -5.00
N TYR A 184 -0.61 -4.11 -4.76
CA TYR A 184 -1.54 -3.90 -3.66
C TYR A 184 -2.70 -4.91 -3.69
N MET A 185 -3.37 -5.05 -4.84
CA MET A 185 -4.50 -5.95 -5.00
C MET A 185 -4.11 -7.41 -4.77
N THR A 186 -2.97 -7.85 -5.31
CA THR A 186 -2.48 -9.22 -5.15
C THR A 186 -2.27 -9.58 -3.67
N PHE A 187 -1.85 -8.64 -2.82
CA PHE A 187 -1.55 -8.92 -1.43
C PHE A 187 -2.72 -8.69 -0.48
N VAL A 188 -3.52 -7.63 -0.68
CA VAL A 188 -4.56 -7.26 0.30
C VAL A 188 -5.64 -8.33 0.47
N PHE A 189 -5.95 -9.08 -0.61
CA PHE A 189 -6.96 -10.15 -0.59
C PHE A 189 -6.44 -11.51 -0.08
N LYS A 190 -5.11 -11.66 0.07
CA LYS A 190 -4.54 -12.88 0.68
C LYS A 190 -4.83 -12.94 2.18
N PHE A 191 -4.92 -11.79 2.87
CA PHE A 191 -5.17 -11.75 4.31
C PHE A 191 -6.54 -12.35 4.70
N PRO A 192 -7.69 -11.93 4.10
CA PRO A 192 -8.97 -12.59 4.37
C PRO A 192 -8.97 -14.09 4.11
N SER A 193 -8.28 -14.54 3.05
CA SER A 193 -8.23 -15.95 2.67
C SER A 193 -7.55 -16.83 3.72
N ILE A 194 -6.51 -16.33 4.40
CA ILE A 194 -5.81 -17.05 5.48
C ILE A 194 -6.77 -17.46 6.61
N PHE A 195 -7.77 -16.63 6.90
CA PHE A 195 -8.74 -16.88 7.97
C PHE A 195 -9.99 -17.62 7.48
N HIS A 196 -10.28 -17.56 6.17
CA HIS A 196 -11.38 -18.33 5.57
C HIS A 196 -11.05 -19.79 5.29
N PHE A 197 -9.84 -20.08 4.80
CA PHE A 197 -9.50 -21.40 4.29
C PHE A 197 -8.34 -22.04 5.07
N SER A 198 -8.52 -23.30 5.46
CA SER A 198 -7.48 -24.09 6.12
C SER A 198 -6.38 -24.52 5.14
N ARG A 199 -6.76 -24.92 3.93
CA ARG A 199 -5.89 -25.41 2.84
C ARG A 199 -5.81 -24.41 1.68
N TYR A 200 -4.60 -24.25 1.14
CA TYR A 200 -4.27 -23.41 -0.03
C TYR A 200 -4.90 -22.00 -0.03
N PRO A 201 -4.78 -21.22 1.06
CA PRO A 201 -5.42 -19.90 1.14
C PRO A 201 -4.90 -18.91 0.08
N ILE A 202 -3.61 -18.98 -0.25
CA ILE A 202 -2.99 -18.04 -1.20
C ILE A 202 -3.50 -18.29 -2.63
N GLU A 203 -3.55 -19.55 -3.06
CA GLU A 203 -4.05 -19.94 -4.38
C GLU A 203 -5.53 -19.55 -4.54
N LYS A 204 -6.35 -19.83 -3.52
CA LYS A 204 -7.77 -19.44 -3.52
C LYS A 204 -7.96 -17.93 -3.60
N ALA A 205 -7.09 -17.16 -2.94
CA ALA A 205 -7.13 -15.70 -3.02
C ALA A 205 -6.82 -15.22 -4.45
N ASN A 206 -5.76 -15.75 -5.05
CA ASN A 206 -5.36 -15.38 -6.41
C ASN A 206 -6.46 -15.74 -7.43
N ALA A 207 -7.05 -16.94 -7.32
CA ALA A 207 -8.14 -17.36 -8.19
C ALA A 207 -9.37 -16.43 -8.08
N ALA A 208 -9.77 -16.07 -6.86
CA ALA A 208 -10.91 -15.19 -6.61
C ALA A 208 -10.69 -13.77 -7.15
N VAL A 209 -9.48 -13.23 -7.00
CA VAL A 209 -9.12 -11.91 -7.54
C VAL A 209 -9.06 -11.93 -9.07
N ASN A 210 -8.43 -12.95 -9.66
CA ASN A 210 -8.30 -13.08 -11.11
C ASN A 210 -9.66 -13.23 -11.81
N ALA A 211 -10.59 -14.01 -11.23
CA ALA A 211 -11.92 -14.21 -11.78
C ALA A 211 -12.75 -12.92 -11.89
N ARG A 212 -12.45 -11.91 -11.06
CA ARG A 212 -13.16 -10.61 -11.04
C ARG A 212 -12.18 -9.44 -11.01
N TYR A 213 -11.11 -9.54 -11.79
CA TYR A 213 -9.98 -8.62 -11.78
C TYR A 213 -10.42 -7.16 -11.92
N TRP A 214 -11.11 -6.80 -13.01
CA TRP A 214 -11.48 -5.41 -13.29
C TRP A 214 -12.38 -4.77 -12.23
N ARG A 215 -13.31 -5.55 -11.68
CA ARG A 215 -14.21 -5.06 -10.61
C ARG A 215 -13.44 -4.84 -9.31
N THR A 216 -12.42 -5.65 -9.05
CA THR A 216 -11.57 -5.55 -7.86
C THR A 216 -10.56 -4.42 -8.02
N PHE A 217 -10.00 -4.25 -9.21
CA PHE A 217 -9.13 -3.16 -9.60
C PHE A 217 -9.80 -1.80 -9.39
N ALA A 218 -10.99 -1.58 -9.95
CA ALA A 218 -11.70 -0.30 -9.84
C ALA A 218 -11.96 0.11 -8.37
N LYS A 219 -12.34 -0.84 -7.51
CA LYS A 219 -12.56 -0.57 -6.08
C LYS A 219 -11.26 -0.29 -5.33
N SER A 220 -10.20 -1.05 -5.64
CA SER A 220 -8.88 -0.87 -5.02
C SER A 220 -8.26 0.47 -5.44
N ALA A 221 -8.39 0.83 -6.72
CA ALA A 221 -7.99 2.12 -7.26
C ALA A 221 -8.73 3.27 -6.57
N LEU A 222 -10.06 3.16 -6.37
CA LEU A 222 -10.83 4.19 -5.66
C LEU A 222 -10.35 4.37 -4.21
N LEU A 223 -10.05 3.27 -3.50
CA LEU A 223 -9.52 3.34 -2.14
C LEU A 223 -8.14 4.01 -2.10
N LEU A 224 -7.25 3.68 -3.05
CA LEU A 224 -5.93 4.29 -3.15
C LEU A 224 -5.99 5.75 -3.60
N LEU A 225 -6.93 6.12 -4.47
CA LEU A 225 -7.19 7.51 -4.84
C LEU A 225 -7.70 8.31 -3.64
N PHE A 226 -8.52 7.70 -2.78
CA PHE A 226 -8.93 8.34 -1.53
C PHE A 226 -7.71 8.59 -0.62
N LEU A 227 -6.79 7.62 -0.46
CA LEU A 227 -5.54 7.84 0.26
C LEU A 227 -4.70 8.96 -0.36
N ALA A 228 -4.56 8.99 -1.68
CA ALA A 228 -3.83 10.03 -2.40
C ALA A 228 -4.46 11.41 -2.16
N GLY A 229 -5.79 11.50 -2.14
CA GLY A 229 -6.53 12.71 -1.78
C GLY A 229 -6.27 13.15 -0.34
N VAL A 230 -6.28 12.23 0.62
CA VAL A 230 -5.92 12.53 2.02
C VAL A 230 -4.50 13.07 2.11
N LEU A 231 -3.53 12.42 1.47
CA LEU A 231 -2.14 12.87 1.42
C LEU A 231 -2.00 14.25 0.78
N PHE A 232 -2.74 14.52 -0.30
CA PHE A 232 -2.74 15.82 -0.97
C PHE A 232 -3.29 16.94 -0.07
N ILE A 233 -4.40 16.70 0.63
CA ILE A 233 -4.96 17.66 1.59
C ILE A 233 -3.96 17.94 2.71
N MET A 234 -3.36 16.88 3.29
CA MET A 234 -2.33 17.01 4.33
C MET A 234 -1.12 17.80 3.84
N TYR A 235 -0.73 17.59 2.59
CA TYR A 235 0.38 18.30 1.99
C TYR A 235 0.14 19.81 1.88
N LYS A 236 -1.11 20.21 1.60
CA LYS A 236 -1.50 21.62 1.44
C LYS A 236 -1.65 22.38 2.76
N ILE A 237 -1.81 21.69 3.89
CA ILE A 237 -1.92 22.33 5.19
C ILE A 237 -0.51 22.65 5.72
N GLU A 238 -0.27 23.93 6.02
CA GLU A 238 1.03 24.39 6.55
C GLU A 238 1.09 24.38 8.08
N ASN A 239 -0.04 24.61 8.74
CA ASN A 239 -0.12 24.58 10.19
C ASN A 239 -0.06 23.12 10.69
N LYS A 240 1.01 22.77 11.41
CA LYS A 240 1.26 21.41 11.90
C LYS A 240 0.16 20.86 12.82
N VAL A 241 -0.47 21.73 13.62
CA VAL A 241 -1.56 21.32 14.53
C VAL A 241 -2.81 21.01 13.73
N LEU A 242 -3.15 21.85 12.75
CA LEU A 242 -4.29 21.62 11.86
C LEU A 242 -4.06 20.38 10.99
N GLU A 243 -2.84 20.19 10.48
CA GLU A 243 -2.44 18.99 9.74
C GLU A 243 -2.61 17.74 10.61
N PHE A 244 -2.17 17.77 11.87
CA PHE A 244 -2.36 16.66 12.79
C PHE A 244 -3.85 16.33 12.99
N LEU A 245 -4.68 17.32 13.31
CA LEU A 245 -6.10 17.10 13.63
C LEU A 245 -6.89 16.61 12.42
N VAL A 246 -6.76 17.29 11.28
CA VAL A 246 -7.46 16.91 10.05
C VAL A 246 -6.91 15.57 9.53
N GLY A 247 -5.60 15.37 9.61
CA GLY A 247 -4.95 14.12 9.22
C GLY A 247 -5.42 12.95 10.07
N PHE A 248 -5.53 13.14 11.38
CA PHE A 248 -5.97 12.08 12.28
C PHE A 248 -7.39 11.62 11.94
N VAL A 249 -8.31 12.56 11.67
CA VAL A 249 -9.67 12.24 11.25
C VAL A 249 -9.66 11.52 9.90
N LEU A 250 -8.99 12.07 8.88
CA LEU A 250 -8.99 11.50 7.53
C LEU A 250 -8.29 10.13 7.47
N TYR A 251 -7.15 9.96 8.14
CA TYR A 251 -6.50 8.65 8.26
C TYR A 251 -7.35 7.67 9.04
N SER A 252 -8.01 8.09 10.12
CA SER A 252 -8.91 7.20 10.88
C SER A 252 -10.05 6.69 10.01
N ILE A 253 -10.66 7.58 9.21
CA ILE A 253 -11.68 7.21 8.23
C ILE A 253 -11.09 6.25 7.18
N TYR A 254 -9.94 6.59 6.59
CA TYR A 254 -9.28 5.77 5.58
C TYR A 254 -8.93 4.37 6.10
N PHE A 255 -8.21 4.26 7.22
CA PHE A 255 -7.78 2.99 7.80
C PHE A 255 -8.97 2.15 8.28
N SER A 256 -10.06 2.80 8.68
CA SER A 256 -11.33 2.13 8.96
C SER A 256 -11.88 1.44 7.70
N PHE A 257 -12.01 2.17 6.59
CA PHE A 257 -12.43 1.52 5.33
C PHE A 257 -11.44 0.47 4.86
N PHE A 258 -10.15 0.76 4.94
CA PHE A 258 -9.07 -0.13 4.52
C PHE A 258 -9.08 -1.45 5.28
N ALA A 259 -9.30 -1.43 6.60
CA ALA A 259 -9.32 -2.64 7.42
C ALA A 259 -10.46 -3.59 7.02
N VAL A 260 -11.65 -3.05 6.77
CA VAL A 260 -12.86 -3.85 6.49
C VAL A 260 -12.98 -4.23 5.01
N PHE A 261 -12.47 -3.38 4.11
CA PHE A 261 -12.65 -3.51 2.67
C PHE A 261 -12.20 -4.86 2.09
N PRO A 262 -10.99 -5.38 2.40
CA PRO A 262 -10.53 -6.66 1.88
C PRO A 262 -11.43 -7.79 2.32
N PHE A 263 -11.81 -7.85 3.60
CA PHE A 263 -12.62 -8.94 4.15
C PHE A 263 -14.03 -8.95 3.59
N TYR A 264 -14.69 -7.79 3.58
CA TYR A 264 -16.04 -7.66 3.04
C TYR A 264 -16.09 -7.95 1.53
N THR A 265 -15.11 -7.44 0.78
CA THR A 265 -15.06 -7.66 -0.66
C THR A 265 -14.71 -9.12 -0.97
N PHE A 266 -13.79 -9.72 -0.22
CA PHE A 266 -13.42 -11.13 -0.37
C PHE A 266 -14.60 -12.06 -0.13
N ASP A 267 -15.42 -11.82 0.91
CA ASP A 267 -16.62 -12.62 1.18
C ASP A 267 -17.56 -12.70 -0.04
N LYS A 268 -17.74 -11.58 -0.76
CA LYS A 268 -18.55 -11.54 -1.99
C LYS A 268 -17.87 -12.13 -3.22
N LEU A 269 -16.54 -12.20 -3.20
CA LEU A 269 -15.76 -12.85 -4.27
C LEU A 269 -15.82 -14.38 -4.12
N ILE A 270 -15.89 -14.89 -2.90
CA ILE A 270 -15.90 -16.33 -2.61
C ILE A 270 -17.30 -16.96 -2.52
N GLU A 271 -18.38 -16.16 -2.49
CA GLU A 271 -19.78 -16.63 -2.53
C GLU A 271 -20.04 -17.76 -3.55
N PRO A 272 -19.55 -17.69 -4.80
CA PRO A 272 -19.74 -18.76 -5.78
C PRO A 272 -19.04 -20.07 -5.42
N TYR A 273 -17.95 -20.01 -4.64
CA TYR A 273 -17.15 -21.16 -4.24
C TYR A 273 -17.66 -21.85 -2.97
N ARG A 274 -18.57 -21.22 -2.21
CA ARG A 274 -19.18 -21.82 -1.01
C ARG A 274 -20.25 -22.86 -1.33
N VAL A 275 -20.77 -22.89 -2.56
CA VAL A 275 -21.82 -23.83 -2.97
C VAL A 275 -21.23 -25.22 -3.29
N ASN A 276 -19.91 -25.30 -3.51
CA ASN A 276 -19.21 -26.52 -3.92
C ASN A 276 -18.22 -27.06 -2.87
N SER A 277 -18.36 -26.67 -1.60
CA SER A 277 -17.49 -27.11 -0.50
C SER A 277 -18.25 -27.88 0.57
#